data_AF-A0A9D9EKE0-F1
#
_entry.id   AF-A0A9D9EKE0-F1
#
_cell.length_a   1.000
_cell.length_b   1.000
_cell.length_c   1.000
_cell.angle_alpha   90.00
_cell.angle_beta   90.00
_cell.angle_gamma   90.00
#
_symmetry.space_group_name_H-M   'P 1'
#
loop_
_entity.id
_entity.type
_entity.pdbx_description
1 polymer ?
#
loop_
_entity_poly.entity_id
_entity_poly.type
_entity_poly.pdbx_seq_one_letter_code
_entity_poly.pdbx_strand_id
1 'polypeptide(L)'
;MKIIRYIQLFRYIITEESTNPVNACRMIQKIRQLPDELKLAVLDVINGKIPYIEYHGISLNELIDNDKMKPVRAILMLDWIRREPAVAMRYMEKERYRAPQAVTESDKEMLKKVLEKLNAKDQDTDKEDNKEDIEIAEK
;
A
#
# COMPACT_ATOMS: atom_id res chain seq x y z
N MET A 1 4.76 -10.47 -27.88
CA MET A 1 4.98 -10.62 -26.42
C MET A 1 4.69 -9.27 -25.76
N LYS A 2 3.67 -9.16 -24.89
CA LYS A 2 3.45 -7.92 -24.13
C LYS A 2 4.44 -7.89 -22.96
N ILE A 3 5.15 -6.78 -22.76
CA ILE A 3 6.23 -6.65 -21.76
C ILE A 3 5.84 -5.58 -20.75
N ILE A 4 5.90 -5.92 -19.45
CA ILE A 4 5.78 -4.95 -18.35
C ILE A 4 7.12 -4.22 -18.20
N ARG A 5 7.14 -2.92 -18.50
CA ARG A 5 8.29 -2.07 -18.20
C ARG A 5 8.25 -1.69 -16.72
N TYR A 6 9.14 -2.27 -15.91
CA TYR A 6 9.12 -2.06 -14.45
C TYR A 6 9.25 -0.59 -14.03
N ILE A 7 9.97 0.23 -14.81
CA ILE A 7 10.07 1.67 -14.53
C ILE A 7 8.71 2.36 -14.68
N GLN A 8 7.93 1.99 -15.70
CA GLN A 8 6.58 2.54 -15.91
C GLN A 8 5.63 2.06 -14.80
N LEU A 9 5.67 0.76 -14.47
CA LEU A 9 4.90 0.20 -13.37
C LEU A 9 5.24 0.86 -12.03
N PHE A 10 6.52 1.08 -11.74
CA PHE A 10 6.96 1.74 -10.51
C PHE A 10 6.46 3.18 -10.42
N ARG A 11 6.57 3.94 -11.51
CA ARG A 11 6.03 5.31 -11.59
C ARG A 11 4.53 5.31 -11.34
N TYR A 12 3.79 4.43 -12.02
CA TYR A 12 2.34 4.29 -11.85
C TYR A 12 1.97 3.99 -10.39
N ILE A 13 2.65 3.03 -9.74
CA ILE A 13 2.34 2.69 -8.34
C ILE A 13 2.63 3.86 -7.39
N ILE A 14 3.69 4.61 -7.61
CA ILE A 14 3.99 5.76 -6.74
C ILE A 14 2.96 6.87 -6.95
N THR A 15 2.57 7.17 -8.19
CA THR A 15 1.68 8.29 -8.49
C THR A 15 0.21 7.95 -8.26
N GLU A 16 -0.29 6.87 -8.88
CA GLU A 16 -1.73 6.56 -8.93
C GLU A 16 -2.20 5.76 -7.70
N GLU A 17 -1.36 4.84 -7.22
CA GLU A 17 -1.64 4.03 -6.02
C GLU A 17 -1.19 4.73 -4.72
N SER A 18 -0.61 5.94 -4.81
CA SER A 18 -0.17 6.79 -3.69
C SER A 18 0.64 6.02 -2.63
N THR A 19 1.58 5.20 -3.10
CA THR A 19 2.32 4.27 -2.25
C THR A 19 3.79 4.69 -2.14
N ASN A 20 4.40 4.51 -0.96
CA ASN A 20 5.82 4.83 -0.77
C ASN A 20 6.73 3.93 -1.64
N PRO A 21 7.96 4.37 -1.98
CA PRO A 21 8.84 3.64 -2.89
C PRO A 21 9.16 2.20 -2.46
N VAL A 22 9.32 1.96 -1.15
CA VAL A 22 9.59 0.62 -0.60
C VAL A 22 8.42 -0.32 -0.84
N ASN A 23 7.20 0.14 -0.57
CA ASN A 23 5.98 -0.63 -0.80
C ASN A 23 5.72 -0.81 -2.30
N ALA A 24 6.08 0.16 -3.14
CA ALA A 24 6.02 0.01 -4.60
C ALA A 24 6.91 -1.15 -5.08
N CYS A 25 8.13 -1.26 -4.58
CA CYS A 25 9.01 -2.40 -4.87
C CYS A 25 8.40 -3.74 -4.44
N ARG A 26 7.78 -3.80 -3.24
CA ARG A 26 7.08 -5.01 -2.76
C ARG A 26 5.89 -5.37 -3.63
N MET A 27 5.10 -4.38 -4.05
CA MET A 27 3.98 -4.60 -4.98
C MET A 27 4.47 -5.14 -6.32
N ILE A 28 5.56 -4.61 -6.86
CA ILE A 28 6.18 -5.12 -8.09
C ILE A 28 6.60 -6.59 -7.92
N GLN A 29 7.19 -6.96 -6.78
CA GLN A 29 7.55 -8.35 -6.51
C GLN A 29 6.32 -9.26 -6.51
N LYS A 30 5.21 -8.83 -5.91
CA LYS A 30 3.93 -9.58 -5.97
C LYS A 30 3.43 -9.70 -7.41
N ILE A 31 3.45 -8.62 -8.19
CA ILE A 31 3.02 -8.60 -9.59
C ILE A 31 3.83 -9.57 -10.46
N ARG A 32 5.13 -9.72 -10.19
CA ARG A 32 5.99 -10.69 -10.90
C ARG A 32 5.53 -12.13 -10.72
N GLN A 33 4.94 -12.44 -9.56
CA GLN A 33 4.47 -13.77 -9.19
C GLN A 33 3.02 -14.03 -9.60
N LEU A 34 2.31 -13.02 -10.12
CA LEU A 34 0.94 -13.20 -10.59
C LEU A 34 0.85 -14.17 -11.78
N PRO A 35 -0.30 -14.85 -11.96
CA PRO A 35 -0.59 -15.56 -13.19
C PRO A 35 -0.64 -14.61 -14.39
N ASP A 36 -0.42 -15.12 -15.59
CA ASP A 36 -0.28 -14.31 -16.81
C ASP A 36 -1.53 -13.48 -17.12
N GLU A 37 -2.71 -14.01 -16.84
CA GLU A 37 -3.99 -13.28 -16.96
C GLU A 37 -3.99 -11.98 -16.13
N LEU A 38 -3.57 -12.06 -14.86
CA LEU A 38 -3.52 -10.90 -13.99
C LEU A 38 -2.35 -9.96 -14.30
N LYS A 39 -1.24 -10.48 -14.84
CA LYS A 39 -0.16 -9.63 -15.37
C LYS A 39 -0.63 -8.80 -16.57
N LEU A 40 -1.42 -9.41 -17.46
CA LEU A 40 -2.05 -8.70 -18.57
C LEU A 40 -3.03 -7.64 -18.05
N ALA A 41 -3.77 -7.94 -16.98
CA ALA A 41 -4.65 -6.97 -16.35
C ALA A 41 -3.90 -5.74 -15.84
N VAL A 42 -2.75 -5.95 -15.17
CA VAL A 42 -1.89 -4.87 -14.71
C VAL A 42 -1.40 -4.02 -15.89
N LEU A 43 -1.04 -4.63 -17.02
CA LEU A 43 -0.66 -3.90 -18.22
C LEU A 43 -1.78 -3.04 -18.76
N ASP A 44 -2.99 -3.59 -18.86
CA ASP A 44 -4.14 -2.85 -19.37
C ASP A 44 -4.47 -1.66 -18.45
N VAL A 45 -4.38 -1.85 -17.13
CA VAL A 45 -4.56 -0.79 -16.12
C VAL A 45 -3.53 0.33 -16.26
N ILE A 46 -2.24 0.01 -16.44
CA ILE A 46 -1.19 1.02 -16.66
C ILE A 46 -1.46 1.82 -17.94
N ASN A 47 -2.10 1.21 -18.94
CA ASN A 47 -2.51 1.85 -20.19
C ASN A 47 -3.86 2.58 -20.08
N GLY A 48 -4.42 2.72 -18.87
CA GLY A 48 -5.68 3.42 -18.64
C GLY A 48 -6.94 2.61 -18.99
N LYS A 49 -6.84 1.28 -19.11
CA LYS A 49 -7.97 0.39 -19.38
C LYS A 49 -8.23 -0.53 -18.21
N ILE A 50 -9.49 -0.66 -17.81
CA ILE A 50 -9.89 -1.61 -16.77
C ILE A 50 -10.49 -2.84 -17.45
N PRO A 51 -9.81 -4.00 -17.43
CA PRO A 51 -10.34 -5.23 -18.02
C PRO A 51 -11.40 -5.85 -17.11
N TYR A 52 -12.34 -6.58 -17.70
CA TYR A 52 -13.26 -7.41 -16.92
C TYR A 52 -12.58 -8.70 -16.50
N ILE A 53 -12.46 -8.89 -15.18
CA ILE A 53 -11.92 -10.09 -14.54
C ILE A 53 -12.77 -10.34 -13.31
N GLU A 54 -13.12 -11.60 -13.08
CA GLU A 54 -13.96 -12.01 -11.97
C GLU A 54 -13.48 -13.33 -11.40
N TYR A 55 -13.42 -13.42 -10.07
CA TYR A 55 -13.22 -14.67 -9.36
C TYR A 55 -14.20 -14.76 -8.21
N HIS A 56 -14.83 -15.94 -8.04
CA HIS A 56 -15.75 -16.23 -6.94
C HIS A 56 -16.90 -15.20 -6.80
N GLY A 57 -17.40 -14.67 -7.92
CA GLY A 57 -18.49 -13.68 -7.92
C GLY A 57 -18.06 -12.25 -7.58
N ILE A 58 -16.77 -11.97 -7.49
CA ILE A 58 -16.22 -10.62 -7.27
C ILE A 58 -15.44 -10.19 -8.50
N SER A 59 -15.85 -9.08 -9.09
CA SER A 59 -15.19 -8.49 -10.26
C SER A 59 -14.19 -7.40 -9.90
N LEU A 60 -13.22 -7.15 -10.79
CA LEU A 60 -12.27 -6.04 -10.66
C LEU A 60 -12.99 -4.69 -10.54
N ASN A 61 -14.05 -4.50 -11.33
CA ASN A 61 -14.83 -3.27 -11.31
C ASN A 61 -15.53 -3.06 -9.98
N GLU A 62 -16.10 -4.11 -9.37
CA GLU A 62 -16.72 -3.99 -8.04
C GLU A 62 -15.70 -3.56 -6.97
N LEU A 63 -14.49 -4.10 -7.00
CA LEU A 63 -13.42 -3.70 -6.07
C LEU A 63 -13.02 -2.23 -6.27
N ILE A 64 -12.98 -1.75 -7.51
CA ILE A 64 -12.59 -0.36 -7.81
C ILE A 64 -13.75 0.60 -7.51
N ASP A 65 -14.95 0.29 -7.94
CA ASP A 65 -16.09 1.20 -7.90
C ASP A 65 -16.82 1.17 -6.56
N ASN A 66 -17.05 -0.01 -5.98
CA ASN A 66 -17.77 -0.15 -4.71
C ASN A 66 -16.82 -0.01 -3.53
N ASP A 67 -15.70 -0.72 -3.54
CA ASP A 67 -14.73 -0.71 -2.43
C ASP A 67 -13.69 0.42 -2.54
N LYS A 68 -13.77 1.24 -3.59
CA LYS A 68 -12.84 2.37 -3.85
C LYS A 68 -11.37 1.95 -3.83
N MET A 69 -11.08 0.68 -4.16
CA MET A 69 -9.71 0.20 -4.23
C MET A 69 -9.00 0.78 -5.43
N LYS A 70 -7.72 1.07 -5.26
CA LYS A 70 -6.85 1.46 -6.35
C LYS A 70 -6.63 0.28 -7.32
N PRO A 71 -6.55 0.49 -8.63
CA PRO A 71 -6.63 -0.58 -9.63
C PRO A 71 -5.63 -1.72 -9.46
N VAL A 72 -4.35 -1.43 -9.19
CA VAL A 72 -3.32 -2.46 -9.01
C VAL A 72 -3.53 -3.19 -7.70
N ARG A 73 -3.93 -2.49 -6.64
CA ARG A 73 -4.31 -3.12 -5.36
C ARG A 73 -5.53 -4.04 -5.53
N ALA A 74 -6.53 -3.64 -6.32
CA ALA A 74 -7.70 -4.44 -6.62
C ALA A 74 -7.32 -5.73 -7.38
N ILE A 75 -6.37 -5.66 -8.33
CA ILE A 75 -5.84 -6.86 -9.01
C ILE A 75 -5.14 -7.79 -8.01
N LEU A 76 -4.34 -7.26 -7.08
CA LEU A 76 -3.71 -8.07 -6.04
C LEU A 76 -4.73 -8.69 -5.09
N MET A 77 -5.85 -8.00 -4.81
CA MET A 77 -6.96 -8.55 -4.05
C MET A 77 -7.64 -9.68 -4.80
N LEU A 78 -7.89 -9.54 -6.11
CA LEU A 78 -8.42 -10.61 -6.94
C LEU A 78 -7.53 -11.85 -6.95
N ASP A 79 -6.20 -11.68 -7.01
CA ASP A 79 -5.29 -12.82 -6.90
C ASP A 79 -5.36 -13.51 -5.53
N TRP A 80 -5.62 -12.76 -4.45
CA TRP A 80 -5.83 -13.35 -3.14
C TRP A 80 -7.17 -14.09 -3.07
N ILE A 81 -8.25 -13.50 -3.59
CA ILE A 81 -9.57 -14.14 -3.70
C ILE A 81 -9.48 -15.45 -4.49
N ARG A 82 -8.73 -15.44 -5.61
CA ARG A 82 -8.50 -16.64 -6.43
C ARG A 82 -7.75 -17.75 -5.69
N ARG A 83 -6.80 -17.41 -4.82
CA ARG A 83 -5.98 -18.38 -4.08
C ARG A 83 -6.64 -18.89 -2.80
N GLU A 84 -7.25 -17.97 -2.04
CA GLU A 84 -7.77 -18.22 -0.69
C GLU A 84 -9.11 -17.47 -0.49
N PRO A 85 -10.18 -17.89 -1.19
CA PRO A 85 -11.44 -17.13 -1.23
C PRO A 85 -12.03 -16.93 0.16
N ALA A 86 -12.07 -17.97 1.00
CA ALA A 86 -12.65 -17.88 2.34
C ALA A 86 -11.92 -16.86 3.25
N VAL A 87 -10.60 -16.75 3.12
CA VAL A 87 -9.79 -15.82 3.94
C VAL A 87 -9.94 -14.40 3.42
N ALA A 88 -9.83 -14.21 2.10
CA ALA A 88 -9.98 -12.91 1.45
C ALA A 88 -11.38 -12.33 1.70
N MET A 89 -12.43 -13.13 1.59
CA MET A 89 -13.81 -12.70 1.88
C MET A 89 -13.98 -12.23 3.33
N ARG A 90 -13.48 -12.99 4.31
CA ARG A 90 -13.52 -12.59 5.73
C ARG A 90 -12.74 -11.29 5.97
N TYR A 91 -11.63 -11.09 5.27
CA TYR A 91 -10.88 -9.85 5.34
C TYR A 91 -11.69 -8.68 4.78
N MET A 92 -12.28 -8.85 3.59
CA MET A 92 -13.11 -7.84 2.94
C MET A 92 -14.36 -7.49 3.76
N GLU A 93 -15.03 -8.47 4.38
CA GLU A 93 -16.14 -8.22 5.30
C GLU A 93 -15.68 -7.34 6.46
N LYS A 94 -14.56 -7.67 7.11
CA LYS A 94 -14.02 -6.85 8.21
C LYS A 94 -13.65 -5.44 7.78
N GLU A 95 -13.14 -5.26 6.57
CA GLU A 95 -12.78 -3.95 6.03
C GLU A 95 -14.02 -3.14 5.61
N ARG A 96 -15.00 -3.76 4.93
CA ARG A 96 -16.28 -3.16 4.54
C ARG A 96 -17.13 -2.74 5.74
N TYR A 97 -17.13 -3.53 6.81
CA TYR A 97 -17.86 -3.23 8.05
C TYR A 97 -17.02 -2.49 9.09
N ARG A 98 -15.82 -2.01 8.74
CA ARG A 98 -15.05 -1.16 9.64
C ARG A 98 -15.75 0.19 9.70
N ALA A 99 -16.65 0.35 10.68
CA ALA A 99 -17.10 1.67 11.07
C ALA A 99 -15.86 2.54 11.32
N PRO A 100 -15.82 3.80 10.85
CA PRO A 100 -14.74 4.69 11.25
C PRO A 100 -14.66 4.64 12.76
N GLN A 101 -13.48 4.31 13.32
CA GLN A 101 -13.30 4.35 14.77
C GLN A 101 -13.67 5.77 15.20
N ALA A 102 -14.80 5.90 15.90
CA ALA A 102 -15.21 7.17 16.45
C ALA A 102 -14.11 7.56 17.44
N VAL A 103 -13.34 8.60 17.10
CA VAL A 103 -12.28 9.11 17.97
C VAL A 103 -12.96 9.61 19.23
N THR A 104 -12.82 8.85 20.30
CA THR A 104 -13.39 9.21 21.60
C THR A 104 -12.61 10.39 22.19
N GLU A 105 -13.20 11.14 23.13
CA GLU A 105 -12.47 12.22 23.82
C GLU A 105 -11.19 11.70 24.51
N SER A 106 -11.20 10.45 24.99
CA SER A 106 -9.99 9.81 25.55
C SER A 106 -8.89 9.58 24.50
N ASP A 107 -9.25 9.25 23.25
CA ASP A 107 -8.28 9.08 22.17
C ASP A 107 -7.63 10.42 21.80
N LYS A 108 -8.40 11.52 21.83
CA LYS A 108 -7.87 12.88 21.60
C LYS A 108 -6.92 13.31 22.72
N GLU A 109 -7.24 13.01 23.97
CA GLU A 109 -6.36 13.30 25.10
C GLU A 109 -5.06 12.48 25.04
N MET A 110 -5.15 11.21 24.66
CA MET A 110 -3.98 10.35 24.49
C MET A 110 -3.08 10.87 23.37
N LEU A 111 -3.66 11.26 22.24
CA LEU A 111 -2.93 11.86 21.11
C LEU A 111 -2.27 13.18 21.51
N LYS A 112 -2.95 14.05 22.26
CA LYS A 112 -2.37 15.29 22.79
C LYS A 112 -1.17 15.03 23.69
N LYS A 113 -1.27 14.07 24.63
CA LYS A 113 -0.14 13.70 25.51
C LYS A 113 1.04 13.12 24.74
N VAL A 114 0.78 12.35 23.67
CA VAL A 114 1.85 11.83 22.80
C VAL A 114 2.51 12.98 22.02
N LEU A 115 1.72 13.93 21.52
CA LEU A 115 2.21 15.13 20.83
C LEU A 115 3.07 16.01 21.75
N GLU A 116 2.64 16.21 22.99
CA GLU A 116 3.41 16.94 24.01
C GLU A 116 4.73 16.24 24.32
N LYS A 117 4.74 14.90 24.43
CA LYS A 117 5.98 14.13 24.65
C LYS A 117 6.94 14.19 23.47
N LEU A 118 6.43 14.25 22.25
CA LEU A 118 7.26 14.38 21.05
C LEU A 118 7.85 15.80 20.96
N ASN A 119 7.03 16.83 21.17
CA ASN A 119 7.49 18.22 21.20
C ASN A 119 8.45 18.51 22.36
N ALA A 120 8.28 17.87 23.52
CA ALA A 120 9.21 17.97 24.65
C ALA A 120 10.55 17.28 24.34
N LYS A 121 10.54 16.16 23.60
CA LYS A 121 11.76 15.49 23.16
C LYS A 121 12.58 16.33 22.17
N ASP A 122 11.92 17.11 21.32
CA ASP A 122 12.59 18.01 20.37
C ASP A 122 13.20 19.24 21.07
N GLN A 123 12.75 19.59 22.29
CA GLN A 123 13.31 20.69 23.08
C GLN A 123 14.50 20.30 23.97
N ASP A 124 14.71 19.01 24.25
CA ASP A 124 15.84 18.51 25.06
C ASP A 124 17.09 18.16 24.23
N THR A 125 17.06 18.29 22.90
CA THR A 125 18.21 17.97 22.02
C THR A 125 19.09 19.16 21.61
N ASP A 126 18.82 20.38 22.10
CA ASP A 126 19.61 21.56 21.71
C ASP A 126 20.75 21.97 22.66
N LYS A 127 21.12 21.14 23.65
CA LYS A 127 22.33 21.37 24.48
C LYS A 127 23.00 20.08 24.94
N GLU A 128 23.96 19.57 24.16
CA GLU A 128 25.30 19.16 24.65
C GLU A 128 26.13 18.54 23.51
N ASP A 129 27.11 19.33 23.06
CA ASP A 129 28.49 18.97 22.73
C ASP A 129 28.81 17.82 21.76
N ASN A 130 29.27 18.24 20.58
CA ASN A 130 30.49 17.78 19.88
C ASN A 130 31.32 16.71 20.63
N LYS A 131 31.13 15.44 20.25
CA LYS A 131 32.07 14.30 20.29
C LYS A 131 31.28 13.18 19.62
N GLU A 132 31.46 12.91 18.34
CA GLU A 132 32.44 11.92 17.88
C GLU A 132 32.59 12.10 16.37
N ASP A 133 33.57 12.90 15.94
CA ASP A 133 34.12 12.78 14.60
C ASP A 133 34.69 11.36 14.45
N ILE A 134 34.31 10.65 13.39
CA ILE A 134 34.89 9.35 13.04
C ILE A 134 36.04 9.62 12.05
N GLU A 135 37.29 9.50 12.53
CA GLU A 135 38.47 9.50 11.67
C GLU A 135 38.50 8.22 10.80
N ILE A 136 38.59 8.40 9.48
CA ILE A 136 38.82 7.32 8.53
C ILE A 136 40.31 7.32 8.19
N ALA A 137 41.03 6.30 8.65
CA ALA A 137 42.41 6.06 8.25
C ALA A 137 42.46 5.51 6.82
N GLU A 138 43.04 6.26 5.89
CA GLU A 138 43.41 5.77 4.57
C GLU A 138 44.58 4.78 4.67
N LYS A 139 44.49 3.68 3.93
CA LYS A 139 45.60 2.78 3.62
C LYS A 139 45.78 2.70 2.13
#